data_AF-A0A3N5Q5Q5-F1
#
_entry.id   AF-A0A3N5Q5Q5-F1
#
_cell.length_a   1.000
_cell.length_b   1.000
_cell.length_c   1.000
_cell.angle_alpha   90.00
_cell.angle_beta   90.00
_cell.angle_gamma   90.00
#
_symmetry.space_group_name_H-M   'P 1'
#
loop_
_entity.id
_entity.type
_entity.pdbx_description
1 polymer ?
#
loop_
_entity_poly.entity_id
_entity_poly.type
_entity_poly.pdbx_seq_one_letter_code
_entity_poly.pdbx_strand_id
1 'polypeptide(L)'
;MAANKTSARSTRVVKSRATTKPRLLSGGNPQIAKGYGDAPVKAYIAAMPGWKRGVGRRLDALIARTVPGVHRAVKWNSPFYGIEGQGWFVSFHCFTRYIKVTFVRGTSLRPVPPGESKHKEVRYFDIREN
;
A
#
# COMPACT_ATOMS: atom_id res chain seq x y z
N MET A 1 9.88 -7.43 -63.26
CA MET A 1 10.48 -8.10 -62.07
C MET A 1 11.48 -7.13 -61.44
N ALA A 2 11.69 -6.99 -60.13
CA ALA A 2 10.98 -7.40 -58.89
C ALA A 2 11.71 -6.71 -57.70
N ALA A 3 11.14 -6.37 -56.54
CA ALA A 3 9.77 -6.34 -56.02
C ALA A 3 9.70 -5.33 -54.84
N ASN A 4 8.50 -4.81 -54.51
CA ASN A 4 8.29 -3.90 -53.37
C ASN A 4 8.24 -4.67 -52.03
N LYS A 5 8.98 -4.23 -51.00
CA LYS A 5 8.98 -4.86 -49.65
C LYS A 5 8.11 -4.08 -48.67
N THR A 6 6.84 -4.47 -48.56
CA THR A 6 5.91 -3.94 -47.56
C THR A 6 6.24 -4.48 -46.17
N SER A 7 6.57 -3.59 -45.22
CA SER A 7 6.83 -3.99 -43.81
C SER A 7 5.52 -4.16 -43.04
N ALA A 8 5.16 -5.41 -42.72
CA ALA A 8 3.95 -5.72 -41.97
C ALA A 8 4.11 -5.39 -40.47
N ARG A 9 3.40 -4.38 -39.99
CA ARG A 9 3.43 -3.95 -38.59
C ARG A 9 2.63 -4.91 -37.71
N SER A 10 3.32 -5.85 -37.07
CA SER A 10 2.70 -6.83 -36.16
C SER A 10 2.01 -6.15 -34.96
N THR A 11 0.68 -6.28 -34.88
CA THR A 11 -0.13 -5.79 -33.77
C THR A 11 0.00 -6.74 -32.58
N ARG A 12 0.86 -6.38 -31.62
CA ARG A 12 1.02 -7.14 -30.37
C ARG A 12 -0.27 -7.10 -29.54
N VAL A 13 -1.05 -8.19 -29.59
CA VAL A 13 -2.25 -8.37 -28.75
C VAL A 13 -1.86 -8.25 -27.28
N VAL A 14 -2.29 -7.17 -26.63
CA VAL A 14 -2.13 -6.98 -25.19
C VAL A 14 -3.12 -7.91 -24.50
N LYS A 15 -2.67 -9.09 -24.06
CA LYS A 15 -3.48 -10.00 -23.23
C LYS A 15 -3.97 -9.22 -22.00
N SER A 16 -5.28 -8.98 -21.94
CA SER A 16 -5.95 -8.42 -20.77
C SER A 16 -5.68 -9.35 -19.58
N ARG A 17 -4.93 -8.85 -18.61
CA ARG A 17 -4.54 -9.65 -17.44
C ARG A 17 -5.78 -9.85 -16.58
N ALA A 18 -6.35 -11.04 -16.62
CA ALA A 18 -7.52 -11.40 -15.82
C ALA A 18 -7.31 -10.99 -14.35
N THR A 19 -8.32 -10.37 -13.76
CA THR A 19 -8.26 -9.77 -12.42
C THR A 19 -8.37 -10.83 -11.33
N THR A 20 -7.40 -11.75 -11.27
CA THR A 20 -7.26 -12.69 -10.17
C THR A 20 -7.14 -11.91 -8.87
N LYS A 21 -7.98 -12.22 -7.88
CA LYS A 21 -7.90 -11.63 -6.54
C LYS A 21 -6.46 -11.76 -6.02
N PRO A 22 -5.81 -10.68 -5.53
CA PRO A 22 -4.44 -10.78 -5.04
C PRO A 22 -4.28 -11.85 -3.97
N ARG A 23 -3.23 -12.66 -4.07
CA ARG A 23 -2.90 -13.69 -3.08
C ARG A 23 -2.71 -13.03 -1.71
N LEU A 24 -3.15 -13.69 -0.65
CA LEU A 24 -2.82 -13.28 0.71
C LEU A 24 -1.59 -14.06 1.20
N LEU A 25 -0.70 -13.38 1.92
CA LEU A 25 0.39 -14.00 2.67
C LEU A 25 -0.15 -14.57 4.00
N SER A 26 0.74 -15.23 4.75
CA SER A 26 0.49 -15.55 6.16
C SER A 26 0.05 -14.29 6.93
N GLY A 27 -0.88 -14.46 7.87
CA GLY A 27 -1.53 -13.34 8.56
C GLY A 27 -2.64 -12.63 7.77
N GLY A 28 -2.90 -13.01 6.51
CA GLY A 28 -3.94 -12.41 5.68
C GLY A 28 -3.50 -11.10 5.00
N ASN A 29 -2.19 -10.83 4.93
CA ASN A 29 -1.67 -9.62 4.33
C ASN A 29 -1.71 -9.66 2.79
N PRO A 30 -2.32 -8.69 2.08
CA PRO A 30 -2.37 -8.68 0.62
C PRO A 30 -0.98 -8.72 -0.02
N GLN A 31 -0.75 -9.63 -0.96
CA GLN A 31 0.48 -9.69 -1.74
C GLN A 31 0.38 -8.77 -2.96
N ILE A 32 1.06 -7.63 -2.89
CA ILE A 32 1.07 -6.60 -3.94
C ILE A 32 2.52 -6.26 -4.28
N ALA A 33 2.84 -6.27 -5.58
CA ALA A 33 4.17 -5.93 -6.07
C ALA A 33 4.57 -4.50 -5.66
N LYS A 34 5.88 -4.28 -5.50
CA LYS A 34 6.43 -2.93 -5.24
C LYS A 34 5.96 -1.98 -6.34
N GLY A 35 5.43 -0.83 -5.95
CA GLY A 35 4.98 0.21 -6.89
C GLY A 35 4.79 1.54 -6.18
N TYR A 36 4.79 2.63 -6.95
CA TYR A 36 4.63 4.00 -6.45
C TYR A 36 3.29 4.58 -6.92
N GLY A 37 2.83 5.62 -6.24
CA GLY A 37 1.55 6.27 -6.49
C GLY A 37 0.34 5.53 -5.92
N ASP A 38 -0.85 6.02 -6.29
CA ASP A 38 -2.13 5.59 -5.77
C ASP A 38 -2.53 4.16 -6.13
N ALA A 39 -2.30 3.75 -7.38
CA ALA A 39 -2.78 2.47 -7.91
C ALA A 39 -2.37 1.24 -7.07
N PRO A 40 -1.08 1.03 -6.70
CA PRO A 40 -0.68 -0.12 -5.89
C PRO A 40 -1.26 -0.07 -4.46
N VAL A 41 -1.41 1.12 -3.86
CA VAL A 41 -2.00 1.26 -2.52
C VAL A 41 -3.51 1.00 -2.55
N LYS A 42 -4.22 1.50 -3.57
CA LYS A 42 -5.65 1.21 -3.78
C LYS A 42 -5.89 -0.27 -4.07
N ALA A 43 -5.00 -0.94 -4.83
CA ALA A 43 -5.05 -2.38 -5.06
C ALA A 43 -4.83 -3.19 -3.76
N TYR A 44 -3.86 -2.77 -2.92
CA TYR A 44 -3.65 -3.36 -1.60
C TYR A 44 -4.90 -3.23 -0.71
N ILE A 45 -5.46 -2.03 -0.59
CA ILE A 45 -6.67 -1.77 0.22
C ILE A 45 -7.86 -2.57 -0.31
N ALA A 46 -8.03 -2.65 -1.63
CA ALA A 46 -9.11 -3.42 -2.24
C ALA A 46 -9.03 -4.92 -1.91
N ALA A 47 -7.84 -5.45 -1.69
CA ALA A 47 -7.55 -6.85 -1.37
C ALA A 47 -7.45 -7.17 0.13
N MET A 48 -7.50 -6.17 1.03
CA MET A 48 -7.54 -6.42 2.48
C MET A 48 -8.76 -7.28 2.86
N PRO A 49 -8.63 -8.29 3.75
CA PRO A 49 -9.73 -9.21 4.05
C PRO A 49 -10.72 -8.67 5.08
N GLY A 50 -12.02 -8.88 4.84
CA GLY A 50 -13.10 -8.57 5.78
C GLY A 50 -13.14 -7.10 6.24
N TRP A 51 -13.40 -6.88 7.54
CA TRP A 51 -13.43 -5.55 8.17
C TRP A 51 -12.18 -4.70 7.90
N LYS A 52 -11.01 -5.34 7.71
CA LYS A 52 -9.73 -4.66 7.50
C LYS A 52 -9.75 -3.78 6.25
N ARG A 53 -10.57 -4.11 5.24
CA ARG A 53 -10.80 -3.28 4.05
C ARG A 53 -11.51 -1.96 4.35
N GLY A 54 -12.46 -1.98 5.29
CA GLY A 54 -13.13 -0.76 5.76
C GLY A 54 -12.15 0.17 6.48
N VAL A 55 -11.32 -0.40 7.36
CA VAL A 55 -10.26 0.35 8.06
C VAL A 55 -9.20 0.88 7.09
N GLY A 56 -8.72 0.08 6.14
CA GLY A 56 -7.74 0.51 5.14
C GLY A 56 -8.22 1.70 4.29
N ARG A 57 -9.50 1.69 3.88
CA ARG A 57 -10.15 2.84 3.21
C ARG A 57 -10.19 4.08 4.11
N ARG A 58 -10.58 3.91 5.39
CA ARG A 58 -10.64 5.02 6.35
C ARG A 58 -9.25 5.60 6.64
N LEU A 59 -8.20 4.78 6.69
CA LEU A 59 -6.82 5.21 6.84
C LEU A 59 -6.35 6.03 5.64
N ASP A 60 -6.48 5.53 4.40
CA ASP A 60 -6.08 6.28 3.19
C ASP A 60 -6.85 7.62 3.07
N ALA A 61 -8.16 7.62 3.30
CA ALA A 61 -8.98 8.84 3.25
C ALA A 61 -8.64 9.85 4.37
N LEU A 62 -8.23 9.38 5.56
CA LEU A 62 -7.74 10.25 6.63
C LEU A 62 -6.39 10.85 6.26
N ILE A 63 -5.42 10.03 5.84
CA ILE A 63 -4.07 10.47 5.49
C ILE A 63 -4.11 11.44 4.30
N ALA A 64 -4.90 11.15 3.26
CA ALA A 64 -5.08 12.00 2.08
C ALA A 64 -5.64 13.39 2.42
N ARG A 65 -6.55 13.46 3.41
CA ARG A 65 -7.16 14.73 3.85
C ARG A 65 -6.23 15.53 4.75
N THR A 66 -5.48 14.86 5.62
CA THR A 66 -4.53 15.52 6.55
C THR A 66 -3.25 15.98 5.85
N VAL A 67 -2.80 15.27 4.82
CA VAL A 67 -1.60 15.62 4.03
C VAL A 67 -1.98 15.67 2.54
N PRO A 68 -2.45 16.83 2.04
CA PRO A 68 -2.65 17.04 0.61
C PRO A 68 -1.34 16.77 -0.17
N GLY A 69 -1.44 16.11 -1.31
CA GLY A 69 -0.27 15.72 -2.10
C GLY A 69 0.58 14.58 -1.52
N VAL A 70 0.11 13.87 -0.47
CA VAL A 70 0.83 12.73 0.13
C VAL A 70 1.36 11.74 -0.90
N HIS A 71 2.65 11.45 -0.83
CA HIS A 71 3.32 10.48 -1.68
C HIS A 71 3.03 9.06 -1.17
N ARG A 72 2.57 8.19 -2.07
CA ARG A 72 2.13 6.81 -1.77
C ARG A 72 3.04 5.78 -2.43
N ALA A 73 3.26 4.64 -1.79
CA ALA A 73 3.86 3.46 -2.41
C ALA A 73 3.45 2.16 -1.72
N VAL A 74 3.60 1.03 -2.41
CA VAL A 74 3.76 -0.29 -1.77
C VAL A 74 5.24 -0.64 -1.78
N LYS A 75 5.81 -0.88 -0.60
CA LYS A 75 7.21 -1.30 -0.40
C LYS A 75 7.23 -2.41 0.65
N TRP A 76 8.12 -3.39 0.50
CA TRP A 76 8.20 -4.56 1.41
C TRP A 76 6.82 -5.18 1.72
N ASN A 77 5.98 -5.25 0.68
CA ASN A 77 4.61 -5.77 0.72
C ASN A 77 3.68 -5.09 1.75
N SER A 78 3.89 -3.80 2.01
CA SER A 78 3.03 -2.95 2.85
C SER A 78 2.85 -1.57 2.19
N PRO A 79 1.69 -0.89 2.32
CA PRO A 79 1.53 0.50 1.92
C PRO A 79 2.36 1.44 2.81
N PHE A 80 2.91 2.48 2.21
CA PHE A 80 3.66 3.56 2.83
C PHE A 80 3.13 4.92 2.32
N TYR A 81 3.12 5.90 3.24
CA TYR A 81 2.68 7.27 3.03
C TYR A 81 3.78 8.22 3.51
N GLY A 82 4.09 9.23 2.70
CA GLY A 82 5.26 10.07 2.88
C GLY A 82 5.12 11.44 2.25
N ILE A 83 6.15 12.26 2.43
CA ILE A 83 6.34 13.52 1.73
C ILE A 83 7.61 13.35 0.88
N GLU A 84 7.56 13.76 -0.38
CA GLU A 84 8.70 13.65 -1.29
C GLU A 84 9.90 14.46 -0.75
N GLY A 85 11.11 13.90 -0.86
CA GLY A 85 12.32 14.45 -0.23
C GLY A 85 12.42 14.32 1.30
N GLN A 86 11.30 14.20 2.02
CA GLN A 86 11.29 14.12 3.50
C GLN A 86 11.07 12.70 4.06
N GLY A 87 10.68 11.75 3.20
CA GLY A 87 10.56 10.33 3.55
C GLY A 87 9.16 9.90 3.98
N TRP A 88 9.09 8.76 4.66
CA TRP A 88 7.82 8.09 5.00
C TRP A 88 7.44 8.37 6.45
N PHE A 89 6.18 8.71 6.70
CA PHE A 89 5.67 8.99 8.05
C PHE A 89 4.72 7.91 8.58
N VAL A 90 3.94 7.25 7.70
CA VAL A 90 3.00 6.17 8.05
C VAL A 90 3.16 4.95 7.13
N SER A 91 3.02 3.75 7.70
CA SER A 91 2.81 2.49 6.98
C SER A 91 1.76 1.65 7.72
N PHE A 92 1.14 0.66 7.08
CA PHE A 92 0.33 -0.34 7.79
C PHE A 92 0.43 -1.74 7.20
N HIS A 93 0.24 -2.76 8.04
CA HIS A 93 0.31 -4.18 7.69
C HIS A 93 -0.84 -4.97 8.31
N CYS A 94 -1.40 -5.95 7.58
CA CYS A 94 -2.46 -6.81 8.10
C CYS A 94 -1.88 -8.04 8.80
N PHE A 95 -2.24 -8.25 10.06
CA PHE A 95 -2.04 -9.49 10.80
C PHE A 95 -3.39 -10.19 11.00
N THR A 96 -3.41 -11.47 11.36
CA THR A 96 -4.64 -12.28 11.45
C THR A 96 -5.75 -11.56 12.25
N ARG A 97 -5.39 -11.02 13.42
CA ARG A 97 -6.32 -10.41 14.39
C ARG A 97 -6.34 -8.88 14.39
N TYR A 98 -5.45 -8.20 13.68
CA TYR A 98 -5.30 -6.74 13.78
C TYR A 98 -4.63 -6.12 12.55
N ILE A 99 -4.73 -4.80 12.39
CA ILE A 99 -3.89 -4.02 11.46
C ILE A 99 -2.86 -3.29 12.30
N LYS A 100 -1.57 -3.52 12.05
CA LYS A 100 -0.49 -2.74 12.65
C LYS A 100 -0.30 -1.45 11.85
N VAL A 101 -0.63 -0.31 12.42
CA VAL A 101 -0.25 1.00 11.88
C VAL A 101 1.12 1.35 12.47
N THR A 102 2.05 1.77 11.62
CA THR A 102 3.42 2.17 11.97
C THR A 102 3.57 3.67 11.74
N PHE A 103 4.04 4.38 12.76
CA PHE A 103 4.39 5.80 12.69
C PHE A 103 5.91 5.93 12.82
N VAL A 104 6.56 6.45 11.78
CA VAL A 104 8.04 6.48 11.70
C VAL A 104 8.65 7.44 12.73
N ARG A 105 7.99 8.58 12.97
CA ARG A 105 8.30 9.55 14.04
C ARG A 105 7.21 9.52 15.12
N GLY A 106 6.79 8.31 15.51
CA GLY A 106 5.67 8.08 16.41
C GLY A 106 5.83 8.68 17.81
N THR A 107 7.05 8.84 18.31
CA THR A 107 7.33 9.56 19.58
C THR A 107 7.00 11.05 19.53
N SER A 108 6.87 11.64 18.35
CA SER A 108 6.49 13.06 18.17
C SER A 108 4.96 13.29 18.20
N LEU A 109 4.15 12.23 18.27
CA LEU A 109 2.70 12.31 18.27
C LEU A 109 2.12 12.48 19.68
N ARG A 110 0.91 13.03 19.77
CA ARG A 110 0.16 13.21 21.03
C ARG A 110 -1.28 12.68 20.86
N PRO A 111 -1.71 11.68 21.66
CA PRO A 111 -0.89 10.85 22.53
C PRO A 111 0.15 10.03 21.73
N VAL A 112 1.24 9.63 22.38
CA VAL A 112 2.23 8.72 21.77
C VAL A 112 1.57 7.36 21.55
N PRO A 113 1.63 6.75 20.35
CA PRO A 113 1.06 5.42 20.13
C PRO A 113 1.74 4.37 21.02
N PRO A 114 0.98 3.43 21.63
CA PRO A 114 1.45 2.63 22.75
C PRO A 114 2.41 1.50 22.33
N GLY A 115 2.44 1.09 21.07
CA GLY A 115 3.30 -0.01 20.62
C GLY A 115 4.74 0.45 20.43
N GLU A 116 5.67 -0.11 21.19
CA GLU A 116 7.09 0.22 21.09
C GLU A 116 7.80 -0.45 19.90
N SER A 117 8.96 0.09 19.52
CA SER A 117 9.82 -0.42 18.46
C SER A 117 11.29 -0.44 18.91
N LYS A 118 12.09 -1.33 18.31
CA LYS A 118 13.56 -1.31 18.47
C LYS A 118 14.19 -0.01 17.96
N HIS A 119 13.53 0.68 17.04
CA HIS A 119 13.92 2.02 16.60
C HIS A 119 13.30 3.06 17.54
N LYS A 120 14.15 3.85 18.21
CA LYS A 120 13.76 4.78 19.31
C LYS A 120 12.53 5.63 19.01
N GLU A 121 12.39 6.14 17.79
CA GLU A 121 11.34 7.08 17.36
C GLU A 121 10.07 6.42 16.82
N VAL A 122 10.16 5.16 16.38
CA VAL A 122 9.05 4.46 15.74
C VAL A 122 8.05 4.01 16.80
N ARG A 123 6.75 4.19 16.55
CA ARG A 123 5.68 3.62 17.38
C ARG A 123 4.60 2.96 16.53
N TYR A 124 3.90 2.02 17.13
CA TYR A 124 2.82 1.25 16.51
C TYR A 124 1.47 1.50 17.18
N PHE A 125 0.40 1.37 16.39
CA PHE A 125 -0.97 1.28 16.90
C PHE A 125 -1.65 0.08 16.23
N ASP A 126 -2.11 -0.88 17.04
CA ASP A 126 -2.76 -2.10 16.55
C ASP A 126 -4.28 -1.93 16.57
N ILE A 127 -4.88 -1.68 15.41
CA ILE A 127 -6.33 -1.60 15.24
C ILE A 127 -6.88 -3.04 15.26
N ARG A 128 -7.84 -3.31 16.14
CA ARG A 128 -8.56 -4.61 16.23
C ARG A 128 -9.98 -4.46 15.72
N GLU A 129 -10.63 -5.61 15.55
CA GLU A 129 -12.09 -5.69 15.35
C GLU A 129 -12.78 -5.37 16.69
N ASN A 130 -13.90 -4.66 16.64
CA ASN A 130 -14.74 -4.34 17.79
C ASN A 130 -15.82 -5.41 17.95
#